data_AF-A0A355C876-F1
#
_entry.id   AF-A0A355C876-F1
#
_cell.length_a   1.000
_cell.length_b   1.000
_cell.length_c   1.000
_cell.angle_alpha   90.00
_cell.angle_beta   90.00
_cell.angle_gamma   90.00
#
_symmetry.space_group_name_H-M   'P 1'
#
loop_
_entity.id
_entity.type
_entity.pdbx_description
1 polymer ?
#
loop_
_entity_poly.entity_id
_entity_poly.type
_entity_poly.pdbx_seq_one_letter_code
_entity_poly.pdbx_strand_id
1 'polypeptide(L)'
;MLRKLFLFTLSLVAFASLNAQNLQLHFDPRHAFYGDDVAAKNYLTATFEMFKPDAWGSTFMFVDFDFNGDKRNIGLVYAEIARAFKIKDFALMPHLEYNGGLGTGFSIPSSYLAGAQYPFKLGNFFMGTYLAYKLNAFTELSHDVQWTLTWNSAFPNSKVS
;
A
#
# COMPACT_ATOMS: atom_id res chain seq x y z
N MET A 1 30.94 -17.27 -6.47
CA MET A 1 30.04 -16.10 -6.41
C MET A 1 28.56 -16.49 -6.46
N LEU A 2 28.14 -17.38 -7.38
CA LEU A 2 26.73 -17.79 -7.54
C LEU A 2 26.06 -18.32 -6.26
N ARG A 3 26.77 -19.12 -5.45
CA ARG A 3 26.27 -19.65 -4.17
C ARG A 3 26.02 -18.56 -3.10
N LYS A 4 26.81 -17.47 -3.11
CA LYS A 4 26.61 -16.32 -2.22
C LYS A 4 25.45 -15.45 -2.70
N LEU A 5 25.29 -15.31 -4.02
CA LEU A 5 24.15 -14.63 -4.63
C LEU A 5 22.85 -15.37 -4.30
N PHE A 6 22.83 -16.71 -4.47
CA PHE A 6 21.69 -17.55 -4.16
C PHE A 6 21.30 -17.54 -2.68
N LEU A 7 22.29 -17.57 -1.77
CA LEU A 7 22.03 -17.46 -0.33
C LEU A 7 21.50 -16.07 0.05
N PHE A 8 21.92 -15.00 -0.65
CA PHE A 8 21.39 -13.65 -0.48
C PHE A 8 19.95 -13.53 -1.01
N THR A 9 19.64 -14.12 -2.17
CA THR A 9 18.26 -14.20 -2.67
C THR A 9 17.38 -15.04 -1.75
N LEU A 10 17.89 -16.16 -1.21
CA LEU A 10 17.14 -17.01 -0.29
C LEU A 10 16.91 -16.33 1.07
N SER A 11 17.86 -15.53 1.56
CA SER A 11 17.67 -14.73 2.78
C SER A 11 16.67 -13.59 2.57
N LEU A 12 16.60 -12.99 1.38
CA LEU A 12 15.57 -11.99 1.05
C LEU A 12 14.16 -12.62 1.01
N VAL A 13 14.05 -13.88 0.54
CA VAL A 13 12.77 -14.62 0.54
C VAL A 13 12.38 -15.08 1.95
N ALA A 14 13.34 -15.32 2.85
CA ALA A 14 13.08 -15.83 4.20
C ALA A 14 12.47 -14.81 5.18
N PHE A 15 12.46 -13.51 4.88
CA PHE A 15 11.76 -12.49 5.68
C PHE A 15 10.26 -12.36 5.34
N ALA A 16 9.77 -13.09 4.33
CA ALA A 16 8.43 -12.89 3.77
C ALA A 16 7.31 -13.69 4.45
N SER A 17 7.55 -14.35 5.57
CA SER A 17 6.51 -15.17 6.21
C SER A 17 6.62 -15.11 7.72
N LEU A 18 5.69 -14.38 8.35
CA LEU A 18 4.83 -14.86 9.46
C LEU A 18 4.20 -13.75 10.32
N ASN A 19 4.23 -12.49 9.91
CA ASN A 19 3.40 -11.47 10.56
C ASN A 19 2.70 -10.63 9.50
N ALA A 20 1.50 -10.12 9.81
CA ALA A 20 0.68 -9.27 8.94
C ALA A 20 1.39 -8.03 8.40
N GLN A 21 2.60 -7.73 8.88
CA GLN A 21 3.49 -6.66 8.47
C GLN A 21 4.56 -7.17 7.51
N ASN A 22 4.69 -6.49 6.37
CA ASN A 22 5.66 -6.78 5.35
C ASN A 22 6.61 -5.58 5.22
N LEU A 23 7.91 -5.84 5.29
CA LEU A 23 8.94 -4.85 4.99
C LEU A 23 9.58 -5.23 3.65
N GLN A 24 9.40 -4.36 2.68
CA GLN A 24 9.80 -4.60 1.30
C GLN A 24 10.83 -3.54 0.88
N LEU A 25 11.73 -3.92 -0.03
CA LEU A 25 12.67 -3.00 -0.65
C LEU A 25 12.57 -3.17 -2.17
N HIS A 26 12.09 -2.13 -2.84
CA HIS A 26 11.85 -2.10 -4.28
C HIS A 26 12.94 -1.28 -4.96
N PHE A 27 13.43 -1.76 -6.11
CA PHE A 27 14.28 -0.98 -6.99
C PHE A 27 13.43 -0.35 -8.08
N ASP A 28 13.56 0.97 -8.24
CA ASP A 28 12.93 1.76 -9.29
C ASP A 28 13.95 2.03 -10.41
N PRO A 29 13.84 1.32 -11.55
CA PRO A 29 14.75 1.44 -12.69
C PRO A 29 14.26 2.44 -13.75
N ARG A 30 13.26 3.29 -13.46
CA ARG A 30 12.61 4.13 -14.50
C ARG A 30 13.61 5.03 -15.24
N HIS A 31 14.61 5.57 -14.56
CA HIS A 31 15.64 6.38 -15.21
C HIS A 31 16.50 5.55 -16.18
N ALA A 32 16.88 4.32 -15.82
CA ALA A 32 17.63 3.45 -16.73
C ALA A 32 16.84 3.06 -17.99
N PHE A 33 15.52 2.91 -17.88
CA PHE A 33 14.69 2.50 -19.01
C PHE A 33 14.20 3.65 -19.87
N TYR A 34 13.94 4.81 -19.28
CA TYR A 34 13.23 5.90 -19.94
C TYR A 34 13.98 7.24 -19.92
N GLY A 35 15.14 7.32 -19.27
CA GLY A 35 15.96 8.52 -19.22
C GLY A 35 15.39 9.63 -18.33
N ASP A 36 16.00 10.81 -18.44
CA ASP A 36 15.75 11.97 -17.59
C ASP A 36 14.35 12.57 -17.72
N ASP A 37 13.68 12.34 -18.85
CA ASP A 37 12.33 12.84 -19.12
C ASP A 37 11.26 12.20 -18.21
N VAL A 38 11.54 11.01 -17.67
CA VAL A 38 10.61 10.27 -16.80
C VAL A 38 11.08 10.24 -15.36
N ALA A 39 12.38 10.07 -15.12
CA ALA A 39 12.94 10.07 -13.78
C ALA A 39 14.39 10.56 -13.82
N ALA A 40 14.74 11.48 -12.93
CA ALA A 40 16.11 12.04 -12.86
C ALA A 40 17.17 11.03 -12.36
N LYS A 41 16.76 9.93 -11.74
CA LYS A 41 17.67 8.87 -11.23
C LYS A 41 16.89 7.59 -10.92
N ASN A 42 17.58 6.45 -10.95
CA ASN A 42 17.09 5.22 -10.32
C ASN A 42 17.19 5.36 -8.81
N TYR A 43 16.28 4.76 -8.06
CA TYR A 43 16.33 4.79 -6.59
C TYR A 43 15.71 3.53 -5.98
N LEU A 44 15.84 3.40 -4.66
CA LEU A 44 15.19 2.34 -3.90
C LEU A 44 13.99 2.94 -3.16
N THR A 45 12.94 2.15 -2.98
CA THR A 45 11.81 2.46 -2.11
C THR A 45 11.71 1.40 -1.04
N ALA A 46 11.77 1.79 0.23
CA ALA A 46 11.41 0.88 1.32
C ALA A 46 9.92 1.03 1.62
N THR A 47 9.19 -0.08 1.64
CA THR A 47 7.76 -0.09 1.93
C THR A 47 7.52 -0.88 3.20
N PHE A 48 6.88 -0.26 4.19
CA PHE A 48 6.21 -0.98 5.26
C PHE A 48 4.74 -1.13 4.90
N GLU A 49 4.23 -2.35 4.81
CA GLU A 49 2.83 -2.64 4.48
C GLU A 49 2.23 -3.54 5.56
N MET A 50 0.94 -3.37 5.86
CA MET A 50 0.21 -4.26 6.76
C MET A 50 -1.24 -4.41 6.34
N PHE A 51 -1.72 -5.66 6.28
CA PHE A 51 -3.13 -5.98 6.29
C PHE A 51 -3.46 -6.82 7.52
N LYS A 52 -4.30 -6.29 8.42
CA LYS A 52 -4.61 -6.94 9.70
C LYS A 52 -6.11 -6.97 9.97
N PRO A 53 -6.76 -8.14 9.91
CA PRO A 53 -8.11 -8.32 10.44
C PRO A 53 -8.12 -8.38 11.98
N ASP A 54 -9.22 -7.95 12.59
CA ASP A 54 -9.51 -8.08 14.01
C ASP A 54 -11.02 -8.26 14.28
N ALA A 55 -11.43 -8.29 15.55
CA ALA A 55 -12.81 -8.52 15.96
C ALA A 55 -13.80 -7.45 15.46
N TRP A 56 -13.32 -6.26 15.10
CA TRP A 56 -14.12 -5.11 14.69
C TRP A 56 -13.93 -4.75 13.22
N GLY A 57 -13.28 -5.61 12.42
CA GLY A 57 -13.10 -5.41 10.98
C GLY A 57 -11.68 -5.65 10.51
N SER A 58 -11.14 -4.74 9.71
CA SER A 58 -9.80 -4.89 9.12
C SER A 58 -9.13 -3.55 8.88
N THR A 59 -7.82 -3.48 9.19
CA THR A 59 -6.96 -2.35 8.85
C THR A 59 -6.02 -2.73 7.72
N PHE A 60 -5.93 -1.88 6.70
CA PHE A 60 -4.85 -1.86 5.74
C PHE A 60 -4.02 -0.61 5.96
N MET A 61 -2.70 -0.70 5.83
CA MET A 61 -1.85 0.48 5.77
C MET A 61 -0.57 0.19 5.00
N PHE A 62 0.00 1.23 4.42
CA PHE A 62 1.38 1.20 3.98
C PHE A 62 2.07 2.55 4.15
N VAL A 63 3.40 2.53 4.19
CA VAL A 63 4.26 3.70 4.15
C VAL A 63 5.43 3.41 3.22
N ASP A 64 5.61 4.26 2.22
CA ASP A 64 6.74 4.23 1.29
C ASP A 64 7.77 5.30 1.68
N PHE A 65 9.04 4.90 1.65
CA PHE A 65 10.20 5.76 1.84
C PHE A 65 11.07 5.71 0.59
N ASP A 66 11.00 6.76 -0.23
CA ASP A 66 11.74 6.86 -1.48
C ASP A 66 13.13 7.46 -1.23
N PHE A 67 14.18 6.69 -1.52
CA PHE A 67 15.59 7.13 -1.43
C PHE A 67 16.04 7.94 -2.66
N ASN A 68 15.17 8.84 -3.10
CA ASN A 68 15.37 9.70 -4.28
C ASN A 68 15.97 11.08 -3.95
N GLY A 69 16.18 11.38 -2.65
CA GLY A 69 16.74 12.64 -2.17
C GLY A 69 18.23 12.82 -2.47
N ASP A 70 18.79 13.94 -2.02
CA ASP A 70 20.23 14.20 -2.12
C ASP A 70 21.03 13.12 -1.37
N LYS A 71 22.17 12.72 -1.93
CA LYS A 71 23.03 11.65 -1.40
C LYS A 71 22.29 10.33 -1.09
N ARG A 72 21.22 10.02 -1.83
CA ARG A 72 20.36 8.83 -1.62
C ARG A 72 19.63 8.83 -0.27
N ASN A 73 19.42 10.00 0.32
CA ASN A 73 18.56 10.16 1.49
C ASN A 73 17.08 9.99 1.10
N ILE A 74 16.22 9.83 2.10
CA ILE A 74 14.76 9.82 1.91
C ILE A 74 14.34 11.19 1.37
N GLY A 75 13.83 11.21 0.15
CA GLY A 75 13.38 12.44 -0.51
C GLY A 75 11.85 12.56 -0.56
N LEU A 76 11.12 11.45 -0.38
CA LEU A 76 9.67 11.41 -0.30
C LEU A 76 9.22 10.31 0.68
N VAL A 77 8.19 10.62 1.46
CA VAL A 77 7.45 9.66 2.30
C VAL A 77 5.98 9.78 1.97
N TYR A 78 5.33 8.67 1.67
CA TYR A 78 3.88 8.61 1.44
C TYR A 78 3.27 7.51 2.30
N ALA A 79 2.08 7.75 2.82
CA ALA A 79 1.37 6.81 3.68
C ALA A 79 -0.11 6.75 3.37
N GLU A 80 -0.65 5.55 3.50
CA GLU A 80 -2.08 5.25 3.48
C GLU A 80 -2.44 4.46 4.74
N ILE A 81 -3.60 4.77 5.33
CA ILE A 81 -4.25 3.91 6.32
C ILE A 81 -5.74 3.85 6.02
N ALA A 82 -6.25 2.64 5.89
CA ALA A 82 -7.64 2.35 5.63
C ALA A 82 -8.21 1.39 6.68
N ARG A 83 -9.46 1.60 7.07
CA ARG A 83 -10.17 0.82 8.08
C ARG A 83 -11.58 0.53 7.60
N ALA A 84 -11.88 -0.76 7.48
CA ALA A 84 -13.25 -1.25 7.32
C ALA A 84 -13.77 -1.76 8.66
N PHE A 85 -14.95 -1.31 9.07
CA PHE A 85 -15.57 -1.67 10.35
C PHE A 85 -16.63 -2.76 10.18
N LYS A 86 -16.52 -3.85 10.92
CA LYS A 86 -17.53 -4.92 10.92
C LYS A 86 -18.67 -4.57 11.87
N ILE A 87 -19.90 -4.51 11.36
CA ILE A 87 -21.11 -4.30 12.15
C ILE A 87 -21.93 -5.59 12.17
N LYS A 88 -21.66 -6.47 13.14
CA LYS A 88 -22.37 -7.77 13.30
C LYS A 88 -22.50 -8.51 11.96
N ASP A 89 -23.74 -8.75 11.52
CA ASP A 89 -24.11 -9.45 10.29
C ASP A 89 -24.51 -8.51 9.16
N PHE A 90 -24.32 -7.19 9.32
CA PHE A 90 -24.58 -6.23 8.26
C PHE A 90 -23.58 -6.42 7.12
N ALA A 91 -24.10 -6.51 5.90
CA ALA A 91 -23.31 -6.88 4.72
C ALA A 91 -22.27 -5.82 4.33
N LEU A 92 -22.57 -4.54 4.57
CA LEU A 92 -21.66 -3.44 4.28
C LEU A 92 -20.85 -3.07 5.53
N MET A 93 -19.58 -2.75 5.32
CA MET A 93 -18.66 -2.31 6.35
C MET A 93 -18.36 -0.82 6.13
N PRO A 94 -18.62 0.09 7.10
CA PRO A 94 -18.15 1.46 6.97
C PRO A 94 -16.65 1.48 6.71
N HIS A 95 -16.22 2.30 5.75
CA HIS A 95 -14.84 2.45 5.32
C HIS A 95 -14.35 3.85 5.63
N LEU A 96 -13.21 3.97 6.30
CA LEU A 96 -12.50 5.22 6.48
C LEU A 96 -11.08 5.06 5.95
N GLU A 97 -10.56 6.05 5.25
CA GLU A 97 -9.21 6.01 4.71
C GLU A 97 -8.57 7.40 4.74
N TYR A 98 -7.27 7.44 5.01
CA TYR A 98 -6.43 8.61 4.95
C TYR A 98 -5.25 8.32 4.04
N ASN A 99 -4.94 9.27 3.17
CA ASN A 99 -3.72 9.28 2.38
C ASN A 99 -3.00 10.60 2.54
N GLY A 100 -1.67 10.57 2.55
CA GLY A 100 -0.87 11.80 2.51
C GLY A 100 0.61 11.52 2.60
N GLY A 101 1.40 12.58 2.58
CA GLY A 101 2.84 12.44 2.62
C GLY A 101 3.57 13.75 2.49
N LEU A 102 4.88 13.66 2.33
CA LEU A 102 5.75 14.80 2.12
C LEU A 102 6.87 14.44 1.16
N GLY A 103 7.33 15.43 0.43
CA GLY A 103 8.56 15.37 -0.33
C GLY A 103 9.52 16.48 0.08
N THR A 104 10.72 16.43 -0.46
CA THR A 104 11.73 17.48 -0.24
C THR A 104 11.21 18.81 -0.78
N GLY A 105 10.84 19.73 0.11
CA GLY A 105 10.36 21.07 -0.24
C GLY A 105 8.85 21.19 -0.50
N PHE A 106 8.06 20.13 -0.28
CA PHE A 106 6.60 20.17 -0.47
C PHE A 106 5.85 19.14 0.39
N SER A 107 4.56 19.37 0.65
CA SER A 107 3.65 18.37 1.20
C SER A 107 2.81 17.75 0.08
N ILE A 108 2.48 16.47 0.21
CA ILE A 108 1.45 15.83 -0.62
C ILE A 108 0.11 16.15 0.06
N PRO A 109 -0.82 16.84 -0.63
CA PRO A 109 -2.12 17.15 -0.06
C PRO A 109 -2.83 15.90 0.46
N SER A 110 -3.28 15.95 1.70
CA SER A 110 -3.98 14.82 2.31
C SER A 110 -5.30 14.56 1.62
N SER A 111 -5.71 13.30 1.59
CA SER A 111 -7.08 12.92 1.21
C SER A 111 -7.73 12.11 2.32
N TYR A 112 -9.00 12.40 2.58
CA TYR A 112 -9.83 11.75 3.58
C TYR A 112 -11.00 11.09 2.89
N LEU A 113 -11.17 9.80 3.10
CA LEU A 113 -12.18 9.00 2.44
C LEU A 113 -13.13 8.42 3.48
N ALA A 114 -14.43 8.49 3.18
CA ALA A 114 -15.48 7.86 3.96
C ALA A 114 -16.47 7.17 3.02
N GLY A 115 -16.78 5.91 3.29
CA GLY A 115 -17.57 5.09 2.36
C GLY A 115 -18.09 3.81 2.96
N ALA A 116 -18.46 2.88 2.08
CA ALA A 116 -18.90 1.54 2.46
C ALA A 116 -18.16 0.49 1.62
N GLN A 117 -17.65 -0.52 2.30
CA GLN A 117 -16.96 -1.67 1.74
C GLN A 117 -17.85 -2.92 1.79
N TYR A 118 -17.80 -3.73 0.74
CA TYR A 118 -18.44 -5.04 0.65
C TYR A 118 -17.38 -6.11 0.41
N PRO A 119 -17.11 -7.00 1.38
CA PRO A 119 -16.27 -8.17 1.15
C PRO A 119 -17.08 -9.28 0.48
N PHE A 120 -16.51 -9.95 -0.51
CA PHE A 120 -17.12 -11.09 -1.17
C PHE A 120 -16.08 -12.12 -1.63
N LYS A 121 -16.54 -13.31 -2.00
CA LYS A 121 -15.68 -14.35 -2.57
C LYS A 121 -16.04 -14.59 -4.03
N LEU A 122 -15.02 -14.78 -4.86
CA LEU A 122 -15.19 -15.18 -6.25
C LEU A 122 -14.28 -16.39 -6.53
N GLY A 123 -14.84 -17.59 -6.43
CA GLY A 123 -14.04 -18.83 -6.49
C GLY A 123 -13.00 -18.88 -5.37
N ASN A 124 -11.71 -18.94 -5.73
CA ASN A 124 -10.59 -18.98 -4.79
C ASN A 124 -10.11 -17.58 -4.36
N PHE A 125 -10.71 -16.52 -4.90
CA PHE A 125 -10.34 -15.14 -4.58
C PHE A 125 -11.15 -14.59 -3.41
N PHE A 126 -10.45 -13.95 -2.49
CA PHE A 126 -11.01 -13.09 -1.47
C PHE A 126 -11.00 -11.67 -2.03
N MET A 127 -12.19 -11.09 -2.19
CA MET A 127 -12.39 -9.80 -2.83
C MET A 127 -12.93 -8.79 -1.80
N GLY A 128 -12.60 -7.53 -1.99
CA GLY A 128 -13.25 -6.41 -1.32
C GLY A 128 -13.51 -5.30 -2.33
N THR A 129 -14.69 -4.68 -2.29
CA THR A 129 -14.92 -3.46 -3.05
C THR A 129 -15.46 -2.38 -2.15
N TYR A 130 -15.06 -1.13 -2.35
CA TYR A 130 -15.66 -0.01 -1.63
C TYR A 130 -15.96 1.15 -2.56
N LEU A 131 -17.02 1.89 -2.22
CA LEU A 131 -17.32 3.19 -2.79
C LEU A 131 -17.20 4.22 -1.67
N ALA A 132 -16.41 5.26 -1.89
CA ALA A 132 -16.14 6.29 -0.91
C ALA A 132 -16.25 7.68 -1.50
N TYR A 133 -16.75 8.60 -0.69
CA TYR A 133 -16.55 10.03 -0.89
C TYR A 133 -15.13 10.38 -0.48
N LYS A 134 -14.42 11.15 -1.31
CA LYS A 134 -13.04 11.56 -1.12
C LYS A 134 -12.96 13.08 -1.01
N LEU A 135 -12.47 13.56 0.13
CA LEU A 135 -12.16 14.96 0.36
C LEU A 135 -10.65 15.16 0.19
N ASN A 136 -10.24 15.89 -0.83
CA ASN A 136 -8.84 16.26 -1.02
C ASN A 136 -8.57 17.64 -0.40
N ALA A 137 -7.57 17.71 0.49
CA ALA A 137 -7.12 18.92 1.16
C ALA A 137 -6.13 19.71 0.30
N PHE A 138 -6.47 19.96 -0.98
CA PHE A 138 -5.73 20.89 -1.83
C PHE A 138 -5.88 22.34 -1.33
N THR A 139 -5.23 23.30 -2.01
CA THR A 139 -5.39 24.73 -1.71
C THR A 139 -6.86 25.17 -1.74
N GLU A 140 -7.63 24.65 -2.69
CA GLU A 140 -9.08 24.69 -2.69
C GLU A 140 -9.61 23.26 -2.51
N LEU A 141 -10.52 23.04 -1.57
CA LEU A 141 -11.03 21.70 -1.28
C LEU A 141 -11.67 21.09 -2.54
N SER A 142 -11.32 19.83 -2.83
CA SER A 142 -11.97 19.04 -3.88
C SER A 142 -12.77 17.90 -3.28
N HIS A 143 -13.91 17.62 -3.91
CA HIS A 143 -14.89 16.63 -3.50
C HIS A 143 -15.08 15.62 -4.62
N ASP A 144 -14.59 14.41 -4.40
CA ASP A 144 -14.51 13.36 -5.42
C ASP A 144 -15.20 12.08 -4.95
N VAL A 145 -15.36 11.14 -5.87
CA VAL A 145 -15.86 9.79 -5.60
C VAL A 145 -14.80 8.78 -6.02
N GLN A 146 -14.48 7.84 -5.14
CA GLN A 146 -13.52 6.77 -5.41
C GLN A 146 -14.21 5.41 -5.30
N TRP A 147 -14.03 4.57 -6.33
CA TRP A 147 -14.44 3.18 -6.33
C TRP A 147 -13.19 2.30 -6.42
N THR A 148 -13.07 1.35 -5.50
CA THR A 148 -11.90 0.47 -5.40
C THR A 148 -12.35 -0.99 -5.39
N LEU A 149 -11.56 -1.85 -6.03
CA LEU A 149 -11.67 -3.31 -5.96
C LEU A 149 -10.30 -3.87 -5.56
N THR A 150 -10.26 -4.63 -4.47
CA THR A 150 -9.10 -5.38 -4.01
C THR A 150 -9.37 -6.87 -4.14
N TRP A 151 -8.30 -7.63 -4.40
CA TRP A 151 -8.37 -9.08 -4.48
C TRP A 151 -7.09 -9.71 -3.94
N ASN A 152 -7.24 -10.84 -3.28
CA ASN A 152 -6.15 -11.71 -2.90
C ASN A 152 -6.53 -13.16 -3.21
N SER A 153 -5.54 -13.96 -3.62
CA SER A 153 -5.69 -15.41 -3.71
C SER A 153 -4.54 -16.05 -2.95
N ALA A 154 -4.86 -17.02 -2.11
CA ALA A 154 -3.86 -17.97 -1.65
C ALA A 154 -3.45 -18.88 -2.82
N PHE A 155 -2.17 -19.21 -2.91
CA PHE A 155 -1.76 -20.38 -3.68
C PHE A 155 -2.33 -21.65 -3.03
N PRO A 156 -2.56 -22.73 -3.80
CA PRO A 156 -2.96 -24.01 -3.22
C PRO A 156 -2.00 -24.40 -2.08
N ASN A 157 -2.53 -24.60 -0.87
CA ASN A 157 -1.82 -24.86 0.40
C ASN A 157 -1.28 -23.65 1.19
N SER A 158 -1.52 -22.41 0.76
CA SER A 158 -1.24 -21.22 1.57
C SER A 158 -2.43 -20.92 2.49
N LYS A 159 -2.19 -20.80 3.80
CA LYS A 159 -3.19 -20.20 4.70
C LYS A 159 -3.23 -18.70 4.39
N VAL A 160 -4.41 -18.17 4.09
CA VAL A 160 -4.63 -16.72 4.06
C VAL A 160 -4.47 -16.23 5.49
N SER A 161 -3.49 -15.34 5.72
CA SER A 161 -3.27 -14.66 7.00
C SER A 161 -4.28 -13.55 7.22
#